data_AF-A0A0J7K6W6-F1
#
_entry.id   AF-A0A0J7K6W6-F1
#
_cell.length_a   1.000
_cell.length_b   1.000
_cell.length_c   1.000
_cell.angle_alpha   90.00
_cell.angle_beta   90.00
_cell.angle_gamma   90.00
#
_symmetry.space_group_name_H-M   'P 1'
#
loop_
_entity.id
_entity.type
_entity.pdbx_description
1 polymer ?
#
loop_
_entity_poly.entity_id
_entity_poly.type
_entity_poly.pdbx_seq_one_letter_code
_entity_poly.pdbx_strand_id
1 'polypeptide(L)'
;MGGVQYVHLDEKAKVIWNWCENRRIWIHAEYIASEENIEADQESRYRNIDTEWQLAPDVFEEIISQFGKPEIDLYASRANTKCDRFCSWGKDPDAVAIDAFRIDWNDIHFYAFSPFSMILRTLTKIIHDRAQGIVVVPLWSA
;
A
#
# COMPACT_ATOMS: atom_id res chain seq x y z
N MET A 1 -38.20 -15.25 -1.61
CA MET A 1 -37.13 -15.77 -0.72
C MET A 1 -35.87 -15.83 -1.55
N GLY A 2 -34.95 -14.87 -1.37
CA GLY A 2 -33.74 -14.73 -2.19
C GLY A 2 -32.69 -15.77 -1.80
N GLY A 3 -32.17 -16.49 -2.79
CA GLY A 3 -31.06 -17.43 -2.60
C GLY A 3 -29.70 -16.74 -2.58
N VAL A 4 -28.70 -17.44 -2.05
CA VAL A 4 -27.30 -17.03 -2.11
C VAL A 4 -26.82 -17.09 -3.56
N GLN A 5 -26.52 -15.93 -4.16
CA GLN A 5 -26.04 -15.84 -5.54
C GLN A 5 -24.57 -16.31 -5.69
N TYR A 6 -23.75 -16.15 -4.64
CA TYR A 6 -22.33 -16.47 -4.66
C TYR A 6 -21.90 -17.17 -3.36
N VAL A 7 -21.55 -18.45 -3.46
CA VAL A 7 -21.21 -19.31 -2.31
C VAL A 7 -20.00 -18.78 -1.53
N HIS A 8 -18.94 -18.33 -2.22
CA HIS A 8 -17.73 -17.80 -1.57
C HIS A 8 -17.97 -16.50 -0.77
N LEU A 9 -19.01 -15.74 -1.11
CA LEU A 9 -19.38 -14.54 -0.34
C LEU A 9 -20.20 -14.90 0.91
N ASP A 10 -21.07 -15.90 0.80
CA ASP A 10 -21.82 -16.44 1.95
C ASP A 10 -20.87 -17.07 2.99
N GLU A 11 -19.83 -17.79 2.54
CA GLU A 11 -18.78 -18.29 3.42
C GLU A 11 -18.09 -17.17 4.20
N LYS A 12 -17.74 -16.06 3.55
CA LYS A 12 -17.15 -14.89 4.21
C LYS A 12 -18.13 -14.20 5.16
N ALA A 13 -19.40 -14.05 4.76
CA ALA A 13 -20.43 -13.47 5.60
C ALA A 13 -20.62 -14.28 6.89
N LYS A 14 -20.61 -15.62 6.80
CA LYS A 14 -20.66 -16.53 7.96
C LYS A 14 -19.46 -16.38 8.89
N VAL A 15 -18.26 -16.22 8.33
CA VAL A 15 -17.05 -15.98 9.14
C VAL A 15 -17.18 -14.69 9.94
N ILE A 16 -17.62 -13.60 9.30
CA ILE A 16 -17.82 -12.30 9.96
C ILE A 16 -18.92 -12.41 11.02
N TRP A 17 -20.04 -13.03 10.68
CA TRP A 17 -21.17 -13.21 11.59
C TRP A 17 -20.77 -13.97 12.85
N ASN A 18 -20.11 -15.13 12.70
CA ASN A 18 -19.64 -15.92 13.82
C ASN A 18 -18.63 -15.15 14.70
N TRP A 19 -17.78 -14.33 14.08
CA TRP A 19 -16.83 -13.49 14.82
C TRP A 19 -17.55 -12.43 15.68
N CYS A 20 -18.59 -11.79 15.13
CA CYS A 20 -19.43 -10.81 15.83
C CYS A 20 -20.25 -11.45 16.94
N GLU A 21 -20.88 -12.60 16.68
CA GLU A 21 -21.69 -13.34 17.64
C GLU A 21 -20.89 -13.73 18.88
N ASN A 22 -19.69 -14.28 18.68
CA ASN A 22 -18.77 -14.65 19.78
C ASN A 22 -18.37 -13.46 20.67
N ARG A 23 -18.45 -12.23 20.14
CA ARG A 23 -18.09 -10.99 20.84
C ARG A 23 -19.30 -10.17 21.28
N ARG A 24 -20.51 -10.67 21.04
CA ARG A 24 -21.76 -9.94 21.29
C ARG A 24 -21.80 -8.59 20.57
N ILE A 25 -21.23 -8.51 19.37
CA ILE A 25 -21.28 -7.33 18.51
C ILE A 25 -22.52 -7.44 17.63
N TRP A 26 -23.37 -6.42 17.68
CA TRP A 26 -24.54 -6.34 16.80
C TRP A 26 -24.20 -5.57 15.54
N ILE A 27 -24.39 -6.21 14.38
CA ILE A 27 -24.22 -5.58 13.07
C ILE A 27 -25.55 -5.60 12.33
N HIS A 28 -25.85 -4.53 11.62
CA HIS A 28 -26.92 -4.48 10.65
C HIS A 28 -26.33 -4.01 9.33
N ALA A 29 -26.77 -4.62 8.23
CA ALA A 29 -26.43 -4.16 6.90
C ALA A 29 -27.60 -3.32 6.40
N GLU A 30 -27.36 -2.03 6.20
CA GLU A 30 -28.31 -1.13 5.56
C GLU A 30 -27.80 -0.77 4.17
N TYR A 31 -28.69 -0.84 3.18
CA TYR A 31 -28.38 -0.33 1.86
C TYR A 31 -28.45 1.19 1.90
N ILE A 32 -27.31 1.84 1.66
CA ILE A 32 -27.26 3.30 1.45
C ILE A 32 -27.41 3.54 -0.04
N ALA A 33 -28.38 4.35 -0.43
CA ALA A 33 -28.58 4.72 -1.82
C ALA A 33 -27.32 5.43 -2.36
N SER A 34 -26.98 5.20 -3.64
CA SER A 34 -25.76 5.79 -4.22
C SER A 34 -25.73 7.32 -4.17
N GLU A 35 -26.90 7.96 -4.12
CA GLU A 35 -27.06 9.41 -3.94
C GLU A 35 -26.78 9.90 -2.52
N GLU A 36 -26.84 9.02 -1.51
CA GLU A 36 -26.55 9.33 -0.10
C GLU A 36 -25.14 8.87 0.32
N ASN A 37 -24.49 8.02 -0.49
CA ASN A 37 -23.12 7.57 -0.30
C ASN A 37 -22.07 8.64 -0.64
N ILE A 38 -22.42 9.92 -0.50
CA ILE A 38 -21.60 11.05 -0.94
C ILE A 38 -20.32 11.12 -0.12
N GLU A 39 -20.40 11.02 1.22
CA GLU A 39 -19.23 11.16 2.09
C GLU A 39 -18.22 10.04 1.86
N ALA A 40 -18.63 8.77 1.87
CA ALA A 40 -17.71 7.66 1.67
C ALA A 40 -17.17 7.59 0.23
N ASP A 41 -17.98 7.95 -0.79
CA ASP A 41 -17.51 8.03 -2.17
C ASP A 41 -16.57 9.25 -2.37
N GLN A 42 -16.80 10.37 -1.68
CA GLN A 42 -15.88 11.52 -1.66
C GLN A 42 -14.57 11.18 -0.96
N GLU A 43 -14.61 10.61 0.25
CA GLU A 43 -13.41 10.26 1.02
C GLU A 43 -12.59 9.15 0.35
N SER A 44 -13.24 8.17 -0.30
CA SER A 44 -12.53 7.15 -1.10
C SER A 44 -11.94 7.70 -2.40
N ARG A 45 -12.52 8.77 -2.95
CA ARG A 45 -11.98 9.50 -4.12
C ARG A 45 -11.05 10.65 -3.72
N TYR A 46 -10.97 10.98 -2.44
CA TYR A 46 -10.05 11.95 -1.90
C TYR A 46 -8.65 11.39 -2.11
N ARG A 47 -7.92 11.97 -3.06
CA ARG A 47 -6.52 11.64 -3.27
C ARG A 47 -5.78 12.12 -2.04
N ASN A 48 -5.56 11.21 -1.11
CA ASN A 48 -4.89 11.53 0.13
C ASN A 48 -3.50 12.11 -0.19
N ILE A 49 -3.30 13.38 0.15
CA ILE A 49 -2.03 14.11 -0.01
C ILE A 49 -0.94 13.49 0.90
N ASP A 50 -1.36 12.67 1.87
CA ASP A 50 -0.50 11.88 2.76
C ASP A 50 0.36 10.82 2.05
N THR A 51 0.28 10.66 0.72
CA THR A 51 1.25 9.85 -0.02
C THR A 51 2.69 10.39 0.03
N GLU A 52 2.91 11.60 0.56
CA GLU A 52 4.25 12.19 0.71
C GLU A 52 4.95 11.89 2.05
N TRP A 53 4.49 10.90 2.81
CA TRP A 53 5.22 10.48 4.01
C TRP A 53 6.62 9.97 3.67
N GLN A 54 7.57 10.34 4.53
CA GLN A 54 8.95 9.90 4.44
C GLN A 54 9.42 9.38 5.78
N LEU A 55 10.34 8.42 5.74
CA LEU A 55 11.04 7.99 6.93
C LEU A 55 11.92 9.13 7.47
N ALA A 56 12.05 9.22 8.80
CA ALA A 56 12.93 10.19 9.43
C ALA A 56 14.38 9.99 8.92
N PRO A 57 15.12 11.07 8.61
CA PRO A 57 16.45 10.95 8.00
C PRO A 57 17.43 10.11 8.80
N ASP A 58 17.46 10.27 10.12
CA ASP A 58 18.28 9.52 11.05
C ASP A 58 18.00 8.01 11.02
N VAL A 59 16.72 7.63 10.96
CA VAL A 59 16.33 6.21 10.83
C VAL A 59 16.71 5.66 9.45
N PHE A 60 16.58 6.46 8.39
CA PHE A 60 17.04 6.05 7.06
C PHE A 60 18.56 5.82 7.03
N GLU A 61 19.36 6.70 7.64
CA GLU A 61 20.80 6.54 7.77
C GLU A 61 21.17 5.25 8.53
N GLU A 62 20.46 4.94 9.62
CA GLU A 62 20.65 3.68 10.36
C GLU A 62 20.39 2.46 9.47
N ILE A 63 19.30 2.47 8.69
CA ILE A 63 18.96 1.37 7.78
C ILE A 63 20.05 1.18 6.72
N ILE A 64 20.48 2.25 6.03
CA ILE A 64 21.47 2.09 4.96
C ILE A 64 22.86 1.74 5.50
N SER A 65 23.17 2.07 6.76
CA SER A 65 24.41 1.63 7.42
C SER A 65 24.47 0.11 7.59
N GLN A 66 23.32 -0.55 7.71
CA GLN A 66 23.21 -2.00 7.88
C GLN A 66 23.02 -2.75 6.56
N PHE A 67 22.19 -2.19 5.65
CA PHE A 67 21.77 -2.89 4.43
C PHE A 67 22.47 -2.38 3.15
N GLY A 68 23.24 -1.30 3.24
CA GLY A 68 23.89 -0.64 2.11
C GLY A 68 23.08 0.54 1.56
N LYS A 69 23.75 1.42 0.80
CA LYS A 69 23.09 2.59 0.17
C LYS A 69 22.29 2.15 -1.05
N PRO A 70 20.96 2.38 -1.09
CA PRO A 70 20.11 2.11 -2.25
C PRO A 70 20.40 3.07 -3.41
N GLU A 71 20.17 2.59 -4.63
CA GLU A 71 20.34 3.35 -5.87
C GLU A 71 19.11 4.19 -6.23
N ILE A 72 17.91 3.71 -5.86
CA ILE A 72 16.64 4.32 -6.25
C ILE A 72 15.62 4.23 -5.11
N ASP A 73 14.85 5.31 -4.94
CA ASP A 73 13.67 5.36 -4.09
C ASP A 73 12.40 5.08 -4.91
N LEU A 74 11.68 4.01 -4.62
CA LEU A 74 10.54 3.58 -5.43
C LEU A 74 9.25 4.38 -5.17
N TYR A 75 9.15 5.08 -4.03
CA TYR A 75 7.90 5.69 -3.59
C TYR A 75 8.12 7.12 -3.08
N ALA A 76 8.66 7.98 -3.95
CA ALA A 76 9.04 9.34 -3.56
C ALA A 76 8.65 10.41 -4.58
N SER A 77 8.71 11.66 -4.13
CA SER A 77 8.73 12.86 -4.95
C SER A 77 10.10 13.53 -4.83
N ARG A 78 10.35 14.54 -5.68
CA ARG A 78 11.55 15.37 -5.59
C ARG A 78 11.76 15.99 -4.19
N ALA A 79 10.67 16.23 -3.46
CA ALA A 79 10.71 16.88 -2.16
C ALA A 79 11.15 15.96 -1.02
N ASN A 80 10.98 14.63 -1.16
CA ASN A 80 11.13 13.70 -0.05
C ASN A 80 11.99 12.46 -0.35
N THR A 81 12.54 12.35 -1.56
CA THR A 81 13.37 11.22 -1.95
C THR A 81 14.59 11.03 -1.04
N LYS A 82 14.90 9.78 -0.74
CA LYS A 82 16.10 9.39 0.00
C LYS A 82 17.28 8.99 -0.88
N CYS A 83 17.09 9.02 -2.20
CA CYS A 83 18.06 8.56 -3.19
C CYS A 83 18.24 9.62 -4.29
N ASP A 84 19.35 9.55 -5.02
CA ASP A 84 19.59 10.45 -6.15
C ASP A 84 18.62 10.18 -7.32
N ARG A 85 18.08 8.96 -7.39
CA ARG A 85 17.08 8.52 -8.36
C ARG A 85 15.79 8.15 -7.63
N PHE A 86 14.65 8.46 -8.21
CA PHE A 86 13.36 8.07 -7.62
C PHE A 86 12.28 7.78 -8.66
N CYS A 87 11.29 6.98 -8.26
CA CYS A 87 10.03 6.81 -8.97
C CYS A 87 8.94 7.60 -8.25
N SER A 88 8.12 8.31 -9.03
CA SER A 88 7.01 9.10 -8.50
C SER A 88 5.67 8.54 -8.93
N TRP A 89 4.64 8.75 -8.11
CA TRP A 89 3.27 8.32 -8.44
C TRP A 89 2.69 9.13 -9.62
N GLY A 90 3.02 10.42 -9.68
CA GLY A 90 2.56 11.37 -10.70
C GLY A 90 3.61 11.66 -11.76
N LYS A 91 3.32 12.62 -12.64
CA LYS A 91 4.32 13.17 -13.55
C LYS A 91 5.28 14.06 -12.77
N ASP A 92 6.53 13.64 -12.66
CA ASP A 92 7.65 14.49 -12.22
C ASP A 92 8.74 14.41 -13.30
N PRO A 93 9.24 15.55 -13.82
CA PRO A 93 10.26 15.53 -14.86
C PRO A 93 11.62 14.96 -14.40
N ASP A 94 11.87 14.87 -13.09
CA ASP A 94 13.12 14.32 -12.54
C ASP A 94 12.98 12.86 -12.09
N ALA A 95 11.75 12.32 -12.10
CA ALA A 95 11.54 10.92 -11.75
C ALA A 95 12.01 9.99 -12.89
N VAL A 96 12.66 8.89 -12.51
CA VAL A 96 13.07 7.83 -13.44
C VAL A 96 11.86 7.20 -14.13
N ALA A 97 10.76 7.04 -13.38
CA ALA A 97 9.51 6.51 -13.89
C ALA A 97 8.32 7.10 -13.15
N ILE A 98 7.19 7.15 -13.86
CA ILE A 98 5.87 7.33 -13.28
C ILE A 98 5.37 5.94 -12.92
N ASP A 99 5.11 5.69 -11.64
CA ASP A 99 4.76 4.39 -11.06
C ASP A 99 5.92 3.38 -11.09
N ALA A 100 6.44 3.03 -9.90
CA ALA A 100 7.53 2.06 -9.73
C ALA A 100 7.19 0.66 -10.25
N PHE A 101 5.91 0.29 -10.37
CA PHE A 101 5.50 -1.02 -10.87
C PHE A 101 5.75 -1.18 -12.38
N ARG A 102 6.11 -0.10 -13.10
CA ARG A 102 6.35 -0.10 -14.55
C ARG A 102 7.78 -0.43 -14.96
N ILE A 103 8.72 -0.42 -14.02
CA ILE A 103 10.12 -0.76 -14.28
C ILE A 103 10.42 -2.17 -13.77
N ASP A 104 11.43 -2.80 -14.35
CA ASP A 104 12.01 -4.03 -13.82
C ASP A 104 12.82 -3.70 -12.56
N TRP A 105 12.64 -4.47 -11.49
CA TRP A 105 13.39 -4.31 -10.24
C TRP A 105 14.59 -5.26 -10.14
N ASN A 106 14.76 -6.16 -11.11
CA ASN A 106 15.91 -7.06 -11.14
C ASN A 106 17.23 -6.27 -11.25
N ASP A 107 18.25 -6.72 -10.51
CA ASP A 107 19.57 -6.09 -10.44
C ASP A 107 19.59 -4.60 -10.02
N ILE A 108 18.51 -4.09 -9.43
CA ILE A 108 18.45 -2.73 -8.88
C ILE A 108 18.37 -2.81 -7.36
N HIS A 109 19.36 -2.24 -6.66
CA HIS A 109 19.29 -2.15 -5.20
C HIS A 109 18.39 -0.98 -4.78
N PHE A 110 17.11 -1.25 -4.55
CA PHE A 110 16.10 -0.22 -4.30
C PHE A 110 15.80 0.01 -2.81
N TYR A 111 15.19 1.16 -2.51
CA TYR A 111 14.51 1.46 -1.25
C TYR A 111 13.00 1.63 -1.49
N ALA A 112 12.19 1.03 -0.61
CA ALA A 112 10.75 1.07 -0.69
C ALA A 112 10.12 1.36 0.68
N PHE A 113 9.64 2.59 0.85
CA PHE A 113 8.71 2.96 1.91
C PHE A 113 7.33 3.25 1.30
N SER A 114 6.65 2.19 0.87
CA SER A 114 5.41 2.29 0.10
C SER A 114 4.21 2.69 0.98
N PRO A 115 3.19 3.36 0.41
CA PRO A 115 1.87 3.46 1.05
C PRO A 115 1.33 2.10 1.47
N PHE A 116 0.58 2.03 2.58
CA PHE A 116 0.11 0.75 3.15
C PHE A 116 -0.66 -0.12 2.16
N SER A 117 -1.49 0.49 1.32
CA SER A 117 -2.28 -0.20 0.29
C SER A 117 -1.41 -0.87 -0.79
N MET A 118 -0.16 -0.42 -0.97
CA MET A 118 0.76 -0.93 -1.99
C MET A 118 1.70 -2.01 -1.47
N ILE A 119 1.82 -2.22 -0.15
CA ILE A 119 2.79 -3.17 0.44
C ILE A 119 2.66 -4.57 -0.18
N LEU A 120 1.44 -5.13 -0.25
CA LEU A 120 1.24 -6.48 -0.79
C LEU A 120 1.68 -6.58 -2.26
N ARG A 121 1.40 -5.53 -3.04
CA ARG A 121 1.80 -5.46 -4.45
C ARG A 121 3.31 -5.31 -4.59
N THR A 122 3.96 -4.50 -3.73
CA THR A 122 5.42 -4.39 -3.63
C THR A 122 6.06 -5.76 -3.37
N LEU A 123 5.60 -6.47 -2.35
CA LEU A 123 6.14 -7.80 -1.99
C LEU A 123 5.95 -8.82 -3.14
N THR A 124 4.80 -8.78 -3.80
CA THR A 124 4.53 -9.66 -4.96
C THR A 124 5.47 -9.35 -6.11
N LYS A 125 5.72 -8.07 -6.39
CA LYS A 125 6.66 -7.66 -7.45
C LYS A 125 8.10 -8.05 -7.12
N ILE A 126 8.53 -7.93 -5.87
CA ILE A 126 9.85 -8.41 -5.42
C ILE A 126 10.04 -9.89 -5.73
N ILE A 127 9.04 -10.72 -5.40
CA ILE A 127 9.08 -12.16 -5.66
C ILE A 127 9.12 -12.44 -7.18
N HIS A 128 8.26 -11.76 -7.94
CA HIS A 128 8.14 -11.97 -9.38
C HIS A 128 9.42 -11.59 -10.13
N ASP A 129 9.97 -10.41 -9.83
CA ASP A 129 11.16 -9.88 -10.50
C ASP A 129 12.45 -10.47 -9.92
N ARG A 130 12.36 -11.30 -8.87
CA ARG A 130 13.49 -11.84 -8.11
C ARG A 130 14.42 -10.72 -7.61
N ALA A 131 13.83 -9.60 -7.25
CA ALA A 131 14.56 -8.39 -6.89
C ALA A 131 15.07 -8.46 -5.45
N GLN A 132 16.10 -7.66 -5.17
CA GLN A 132 16.66 -7.50 -3.83
C GLN A 132 16.74 -6.01 -3.47
N GLY A 133 16.12 -5.62 -2.35
CA GLY A 133 16.13 -4.23 -1.90
C GLY A 133 15.66 -4.10 -0.46
N ILE A 134 15.61 -2.86 0.00
CA ILE A 134 15.21 -2.48 1.35
C ILE A 134 13.74 -2.13 1.33
N VAL A 135 12.92 -2.82 2.14
CA VAL A 135 11.50 -2.54 2.29
C VAL A 135 11.19 -2.20 3.74
N VAL A 136 10.57 -1.05 3.97
CA VAL A 136 10.11 -0.63 5.30
C VAL A 136 8.61 -0.84 5.38
N VAL A 137 8.18 -1.66 6.34
CA VAL A 137 6.76 -1.99 6.60
C VAL A 137 6.44 -1.87 8.08
N PRO A 138 5.17 -1.63 8.46
CA PRO A 138 4.75 -1.70 9.85
C PRO A 138 5.02 -3.07 10.47
N LEU A 139 5.34 -3.06 11.77
CA LEU A 139 5.28 -4.26 12.58
C LEU A 139 3.82 -4.60 12.88
N TRP A 140 3.24 -5.55 12.15
CA TRP A 140 1.92 -6.10 12.48
C TRP A 140 2.05 -7.16 13.57
N SER A 141 1.42 -6.93 14.72
CA SER A 141 1.28 -7.95 15.76
C SER A 141 0.32 -9.06 15.33
N ALA A 142 0.68 -10.31 15.67
CA ALA A 142 -0.15 -11.50 15.45
C ALA A 142 -1.34 -11.62 16.41
#